data_AF-A0A1F8F1D6-F1
#
_entry.id   AF-A0A1F8F1D6-F1
#
_cell.length_a   1.000
_cell.length_b   1.000
_cell.length_c   1.000
_cell.angle_alpha   90.00
_cell.angle_beta   90.00
_cell.angle_gamma   90.00
#
_symmetry.space_group_name_H-M   'P 1'
#
loop_
_entity.id
_entity.type
_entity.pdbx_description
1 polymer ?
#
loop_
_entity_poly.entity_id
_entity_poly.type
_entity_poly.pdbx_seq_one_letter_code
_entity_poly.pdbx_strand_id
1 'polypeptide(L)'
;MLKVFKKIMEKPITNRPRLRNIEDTLVLLESEEGPDGEKINWKDLYEKVGPWESGLELADKVREVVRGYLVSKFPEIKERIPSINALPDKEVLDALSNSWFEGLEEKVKGKRSEVLLSVLTHILRRIEKRIYTKIIENSSDDDLEKLGLSSNLRTLVTTTLEASVKSDPLYIRYLAYAQLSPKPPEDANPSAPIGQDGKPHTWAELFPHETQFISKKLKNLLKSKEKWQDVEGAGEFIKYIELLADYFSEKDVNKAREMKDEIEMAYADSITGGFPVIISPPTGSYYKEPYLDPELRVSLRTPESRAQEQNFIALQNVIADELGTLGVSQFADDMRQKPIASVVSIGAYGANLTFTAAAETEKDITLFLDEQIRRYDKNLKDFLPMIEISDNAFGDTPVERIEEMSREDTIFHELSHSIWTLDKEAQKRLGIKSETIIGEIAAETISRGLAKELIEKGKINYTQEQYIAVTIAIPLQVIKGRDPNNEYFKAAVYVLNGMFEQGLIEFSGTKIRVKKIDEIFDYLQDNAKKIIALYEDSEMNGEKANKWVKENTTAGKKLQELIDFIKK
;
A
#
# COMPACT_ATOMS: atom_id res chain seq x y z
N MET A 1 14.05 56.22 51.45
CA MET A 1 14.85 55.80 50.28
C MET A 1 15.68 54.61 50.73
N LEU A 2 15.58 53.38 50.23
CA LEU A 2 15.25 52.86 48.91
C LEU A 2 14.35 51.61 49.02
N LYS A 3 13.37 51.49 48.10
CA LYS A 3 12.60 50.27 47.89
C LYS A 3 13.41 49.32 47.00
N VAL A 4 13.59 48.09 47.47
CA VAL A 4 14.14 46.96 46.72
C VAL A 4 13.07 46.48 45.73
N PHE A 5 13.30 46.67 44.43
CA PHE A 5 12.56 45.97 43.39
C PHE A 5 13.36 44.74 42.96
N LYS A 6 12.94 43.58 43.48
CA LYS A 6 13.38 42.27 43.01
C LYS A 6 12.67 42.02 41.68
N LYS A 7 13.36 42.25 40.56
CA LYS A 7 12.87 41.88 39.23
C LYS A 7 12.89 40.35 39.16
N ILE A 8 11.75 39.73 39.42
CA ILE A 8 11.52 38.32 39.10
C ILE A 8 11.63 38.24 37.58
N MET A 9 12.73 37.68 37.08
CA MET A 9 12.78 37.21 35.70
C MET A 9 11.79 36.05 35.60
N GLU A 10 10.59 36.34 35.13
CA GLU A 10 9.68 35.32 34.64
C GLU A 10 10.42 34.52 33.56
N LYS A 11 10.69 33.24 33.84
CA LYS A 11 11.12 32.29 32.82
C LYS A 11 10.09 32.32 31.69
N PRO A 12 10.48 32.40 30.42
CA PRO A 12 9.52 32.31 29.32
C PRO A 12 8.78 30.97 29.47
N ILE A 13 7.45 31.04 29.39
CA ILE A 13 6.51 29.93 29.58
C ILE A 13 6.98 28.72 28.77
N THR A 14 7.39 27.65 29.45
CA THR A 14 7.84 26.37 28.87
C THR A 14 6.70 25.50 28.30
N ASN A 15 5.46 25.99 28.31
CA ASN A 15 4.26 25.24 27.93
C ASN A 15 4.02 25.25 26.41
N ARG A 16 4.96 24.73 25.62
CA ARG A 16 4.56 24.06 24.38
C ARG A 16 4.27 22.61 24.75
N PRO A 17 3.10 22.04 24.44
CA PRO A 17 2.87 20.62 24.65
C PRO A 17 3.97 19.84 23.93
N ARG A 18 4.86 19.19 24.68
CA ARG A 18 5.86 18.26 24.13
C ARG A 18 5.24 16.88 24.09
N LEU A 19 5.47 16.15 23.00
CA LEU A 19 5.16 14.74 22.96
C LEU A 19 6.07 14.05 23.99
N ARG A 20 5.49 13.65 25.13
CA ARG A 20 6.23 12.99 26.21
C ARG A 20 6.91 11.74 25.66
N ASN A 21 8.19 11.56 26.00
CA ASN A 21 9.06 10.47 25.55
C ASN A 21 9.47 10.49 24.06
N ILE A 22 9.26 11.60 23.33
CA ILE A 22 9.76 11.71 21.95
C ILE A 22 11.29 11.66 21.89
N GLU A 23 11.98 12.24 22.88
CA GLU A 23 13.45 12.21 22.95
C GLU A 23 13.95 10.78 23.25
N ASP A 24 13.18 9.97 23.98
CA ASP A 24 13.52 8.58 24.27
C ASP A 24 13.51 7.69 23.02
N THR A 25 12.81 8.10 21.95
CA THR A 25 12.86 7.39 20.65
C THR A 25 14.24 7.45 20.00
N LEU A 26 15.09 8.40 20.39
CA LEU A 26 16.46 8.55 19.87
C LEU A 26 17.40 7.44 20.33
N VAL A 27 16.96 6.55 21.22
CA VAL A 27 17.70 5.34 21.61
C VAL A 27 18.11 4.48 20.41
N LEU A 28 17.30 4.49 19.33
CA LEU A 28 17.61 3.85 18.05
C LEU A 28 18.83 4.45 17.33
N LEU A 29 19.34 5.59 17.77
CA LEU A 29 20.52 6.24 17.20
C LEU A 29 21.73 6.17 18.13
N GLU A 30 21.57 5.60 19.33
CA GLU A 30 22.65 5.37 20.28
C GLU A 30 23.46 4.14 19.85
N SER A 31 24.78 4.25 19.92
CA SER A 31 25.66 3.12 19.61
C SER A 31 25.61 2.08 20.73
N GLU A 32 25.71 0.81 20.37
CA GLU A 32 25.78 -0.33 21.30
C GLU A 32 27.14 -1.00 21.25
N GLU A 33 27.57 -1.61 22.35
CA GLU A 33 28.66 -2.59 22.32
C GLU A 33 28.07 -3.97 22.01
N GLY A 34 28.59 -4.63 20.98
CA GLY A 34 28.21 -5.96 20.55
C GLY A 34 28.69 -7.05 21.53
N PRO A 35 28.25 -8.29 21.34
CA PRO A 35 28.64 -9.43 22.19
C PRO A 35 30.16 -9.71 22.21
N ASP A 36 30.86 -9.25 21.18
CA ASP A 36 32.30 -9.31 20.94
C ASP A 36 33.06 -8.05 21.40
N GLY A 37 32.35 -7.06 21.94
CA GLY A 37 32.90 -5.76 22.32
C GLY A 37 33.02 -4.74 21.18
N GLU A 38 32.58 -5.07 19.95
CA GLU A 38 32.59 -4.12 18.84
C GLU A 38 31.42 -3.14 18.90
N LYS A 39 31.68 -1.86 18.66
CA LYS A 39 30.66 -0.82 18.73
C LYS A 39 29.77 -0.84 17.48
N ILE A 40 28.53 -1.30 17.61
CA ILE A 40 27.51 -1.26 16.55
C ILE A 40 27.00 0.18 16.43
N ASN A 41 27.35 0.82 15.31
CA ASN A 41 26.88 2.15 14.94
C ASN A 41 25.88 2.04 13.80
N TRP A 42 24.68 2.60 13.98
CA TRP A 42 23.62 2.57 12.95
C TRP A 42 24.08 3.13 11.60
N LYS A 43 25.09 4.01 11.62
CA LYS A 43 25.66 4.62 10.41
C LYS A 43 26.42 3.63 9.52
N ASP A 44 26.84 2.51 10.08
CA ASP A 44 27.74 1.54 9.45
C ASP A 44 26.99 0.21 9.16
N LEU A 45 25.68 0.15 9.45
CA LEU A 45 24.84 -1.03 9.18
C LEU A 45 24.81 -1.44 7.71
N TYR A 46 25.09 -0.52 6.78
CA TYR A 46 25.16 -0.84 5.36
C TYR A 46 26.24 -1.89 5.04
N GLU A 47 27.30 -1.97 5.86
CA GLU A 47 28.39 -2.95 5.71
C GLU A 47 27.94 -4.37 6.07
N LYS A 48 26.81 -4.50 6.78
CA LYS A 48 26.20 -5.80 7.11
C LYS A 48 25.28 -6.32 5.99
N VAL A 49 24.97 -5.49 4.99
CA VAL A 49 24.22 -5.93 3.81
C VAL A 49 25.19 -6.72 2.94
N GLY A 50 25.04 -8.03 2.91
CA GLY A 50 25.86 -8.93 2.10
C GLY A 50 25.67 -8.71 0.59
N PRO A 51 26.42 -9.45 -0.26
CA PRO A 51 26.28 -9.36 -1.72
C PRO A 51 24.86 -9.72 -2.16
N TRP A 52 24.38 -9.21 -3.29
CA TRP A 52 23.02 -9.41 -3.80
C TRP A 52 22.99 -9.45 -5.33
N GLU A 53 22.00 -10.12 -5.90
CA GLU A 53 21.88 -10.37 -7.34
C GLU A 53 20.66 -9.71 -8.00
N SER A 54 19.73 -9.17 -7.20
CA SER A 54 18.54 -8.45 -7.69
C SER A 54 18.11 -7.34 -6.74
N GLY A 55 17.23 -6.45 -7.19
CA GLY A 55 16.66 -5.42 -6.33
C GLY A 55 15.76 -6.01 -5.23
N LEU A 56 15.01 -7.07 -5.51
CA LEU A 56 14.23 -7.79 -4.50
C LEU A 56 15.12 -8.38 -3.39
N GLU A 57 16.22 -9.04 -3.76
CA GLU A 57 17.16 -9.59 -2.79
C GLU A 57 17.81 -8.49 -1.95
N LEU A 58 18.17 -7.36 -2.57
CA LEU A 58 18.68 -6.20 -1.85
C LEU A 58 17.64 -5.68 -0.85
N ALA A 59 16.38 -5.55 -1.25
CA ALA A 59 15.31 -5.06 -0.38
C ALA A 59 15.09 -5.96 0.84
N ASP A 60 15.06 -7.28 0.65
CA ASP A 60 14.96 -8.24 1.74
C ASP A 60 16.18 -8.16 2.67
N LYS A 61 17.40 -8.08 2.15
CA LYS A 61 18.63 -7.97 2.95
C LYS A 61 18.71 -6.68 3.77
N VAL A 62 18.38 -5.53 3.18
CA VAL A 62 18.33 -4.26 3.90
C VAL A 62 17.32 -4.34 5.05
N ARG A 63 16.14 -4.90 4.79
CA ARG A 63 15.08 -5.07 5.78
C ARG A 63 15.52 -6.02 6.92
N GLU A 64 16.19 -7.13 6.61
CA GLU A 64 16.74 -8.05 7.62
C GLU A 64 17.76 -7.37 8.54
N VAL A 65 18.67 -6.58 7.98
CA VAL A 65 19.66 -5.81 8.75
C VAL A 65 18.98 -4.78 9.66
N VAL A 66 17.98 -4.05 9.15
CA VAL A 66 17.23 -3.06 9.94
C VAL A 66 16.41 -3.75 11.03
N ARG A 67 15.76 -4.88 10.73
CA ARG A 67 14.98 -5.66 11.72
C ARG A 67 15.89 -6.22 12.81
N GLY A 68 17.04 -6.78 12.45
CA GLY A 68 18.02 -7.27 13.42
C GLY A 68 18.49 -6.16 14.36
N TYR A 69 18.72 -4.96 13.83
CA TYR A 69 19.07 -3.79 14.63
C TYR A 69 17.92 -3.32 15.54
N LEU A 70 16.68 -3.28 15.04
CA LEU A 70 15.52 -2.97 15.86
C LEU A 70 15.37 -3.97 17.02
N VAL A 71 15.52 -5.27 16.76
CA VAL A 71 15.41 -6.32 17.78
C VAL A 71 16.46 -6.15 18.88
N SER A 72 17.70 -5.77 18.55
CA SER A 72 18.73 -5.50 19.57
C SER A 72 18.35 -4.31 20.47
N LYS A 73 17.74 -3.28 19.87
CA LYS A 73 17.33 -2.04 20.55
C LYS A 73 15.99 -2.14 21.30
N PHE A 74 15.18 -3.16 20.98
CA PHE A 74 13.79 -3.23 21.42
C PHE A 74 13.60 -3.28 22.95
N PRO A 75 14.40 -4.02 23.73
CA PRO A 75 14.28 -4.02 25.19
C PRO A 75 14.46 -2.62 25.79
N GLU A 76 15.43 -1.86 25.29
CA GLU A 76 15.73 -0.51 25.77
C GLU A 76 14.63 0.49 25.39
N ILE A 77 14.08 0.37 24.17
CA ILE A 77 12.90 1.15 23.73
C ILE A 77 11.74 0.95 24.70
N LYS A 78 11.45 -0.30 25.08
CA LYS A 78 10.37 -0.62 26.01
C LYS A 78 10.62 -0.07 27.41
N GLU A 79 11.85 -0.17 27.91
CA GLU A 79 12.21 0.38 29.22
C GLU A 79 12.00 1.90 29.27
N ARG A 80 12.45 2.62 28.24
CA ARG A 80 12.39 4.08 28.19
C ARG A 80 11.00 4.62 27.83
N ILE A 81 10.15 3.86 27.12
CA ILE A 81 8.84 4.32 26.65
C ILE A 81 7.70 3.43 27.20
N PRO A 82 7.14 3.75 28.39
CA PRO A 82 6.13 2.92 29.06
C PRO A 82 4.87 2.61 28.24
N SER A 83 4.44 3.52 27.36
CA SER A 83 3.28 3.29 26.50
C SER A 83 3.53 2.24 25.42
N ILE A 84 4.77 2.04 25.00
CA ILE A 84 5.17 0.97 24.08
C ILE A 84 5.38 -0.32 24.86
N ASN A 85 5.91 -0.25 26.09
CA ASN A 85 6.07 -1.42 26.97
C ASN A 85 4.76 -2.19 27.22
N ALA A 86 3.63 -1.48 27.24
CA ALA A 86 2.31 -2.05 27.47
C ALA A 86 1.70 -2.76 26.23
N LEU A 87 2.36 -2.67 25.06
CA LEU A 87 1.90 -3.30 23.82
C LEU A 87 2.57 -4.67 23.62
N PRO A 88 1.92 -5.59 22.87
CA PRO A 88 2.51 -6.89 22.55
C PRO A 88 3.78 -6.79 21.70
N ASP A 89 4.82 -7.49 22.11
CA ASP A 89 6.17 -7.38 21.53
C ASP A 89 6.21 -7.76 20.05
N LYS A 90 5.56 -8.87 19.68
CA LYS A 90 5.54 -9.36 18.30
C LYS A 90 4.87 -8.34 17.37
N GLU A 91 3.70 -7.85 17.76
CA GLU A 91 2.91 -6.90 16.97
C GLU A 91 3.61 -5.53 16.87
N VAL A 92 4.30 -5.07 17.91
CA VAL A 92 5.10 -3.83 17.83
C VAL A 92 6.32 -4.01 16.93
N LEU A 93 7.06 -5.11 17.06
CA LEU A 93 8.21 -5.40 16.21
C LEU A 93 7.80 -5.52 14.74
N ASP A 94 6.71 -6.22 14.45
CA ASP A 94 6.17 -6.34 13.09
C ASP A 94 5.67 -4.97 12.59
N ALA A 95 4.97 -4.19 13.42
CA ALA A 95 4.52 -2.84 13.06
C ALA A 95 5.69 -1.91 12.72
N LEU A 96 6.75 -1.89 13.52
CA LEU A 96 7.93 -1.02 13.31
C LEU A 96 8.82 -1.50 12.15
N SER A 97 8.96 -2.81 11.96
CA SER A 97 9.79 -3.38 10.88
C SER A 97 9.11 -3.30 9.52
N ASN A 98 7.78 -3.44 9.52
CA ASN A 98 7.01 -3.60 8.28
C ASN A 98 6.11 -2.41 7.96
N SER A 99 5.95 -1.46 8.87
CA SER A 99 4.95 -0.39 8.78
C SER A 99 3.51 -0.91 8.67
N TRP A 100 3.18 -1.96 9.41
CA TRP A 100 1.83 -2.57 9.41
C TRP A 100 1.16 -2.39 10.78
N PHE A 101 0.57 -1.22 11.02
CA PHE A 101 -0.01 -0.92 12.33
C PHE A 101 -1.41 -1.54 12.53
N GLU A 102 -1.97 -2.18 11.50
CA GLU A 102 -3.27 -2.87 11.53
C GLU A 102 -3.39 -3.84 12.72
N GLY A 103 -2.33 -4.61 13.02
CA GLY A 103 -2.32 -5.54 14.17
C GLY A 103 -2.36 -4.86 15.54
N LEU A 104 -2.18 -3.54 15.61
CA LEU A 104 -2.22 -2.72 16.81
C LEU A 104 -3.40 -1.74 16.84
N GLU A 105 -4.22 -1.69 15.80
CA GLU A 105 -5.11 -0.56 15.49
C GLU A 105 -6.02 -0.17 16.67
N GLU A 106 -6.79 -1.09 17.26
CA GLU A 106 -7.64 -0.80 18.43
C GLU A 106 -6.84 -0.28 19.65
N LYS A 107 -5.59 -0.71 19.77
CA LYS A 107 -4.71 -0.38 20.91
C LYS A 107 -4.05 0.97 20.73
N VAL A 108 -3.77 1.44 19.51
CA VAL A 108 -2.98 2.66 19.28
C VAL A 108 -3.68 3.75 18.47
N LYS A 109 -4.67 3.43 17.63
CA LYS A 109 -5.32 4.39 16.71
C LYS A 109 -5.90 5.59 17.46
N GLY A 110 -5.55 6.78 17.00
CA GLY A 110 -5.98 8.05 17.58
C GLY A 110 -5.36 8.36 18.94
N LYS A 111 -4.34 7.59 19.39
CA LYS A 111 -3.67 7.78 20.67
C LYS A 111 -2.24 8.29 20.46
N ARG A 112 -1.66 8.82 21.54
CA ARG A 112 -0.26 9.28 21.54
C ARG A 112 0.75 8.17 21.21
N SER A 113 0.42 6.92 21.53
CA SER A 113 1.27 5.76 21.21
C SER A 113 1.45 5.58 19.70
N GLU A 114 0.44 5.86 18.88
CA GLU A 114 0.55 5.81 17.41
C GLU A 114 1.51 6.87 16.86
N VAL A 115 1.47 8.09 17.41
CA VAL A 115 2.43 9.15 17.05
C VAL A 115 3.86 8.74 17.44
N LEU A 116 4.05 8.18 18.64
CA LEU A 116 5.37 7.70 19.10
C LEU A 116 5.90 6.55 18.25
N LEU A 117 5.05 5.58 17.90
CA LEU A 117 5.41 4.50 16.99
C LEU A 117 5.78 5.05 15.61
N SER A 118 5.03 6.02 15.09
CA SER A 118 5.36 6.68 13.80
C SER A 118 6.70 7.41 13.85
N VAL A 119 7.07 8.03 14.98
CA VAL A 119 8.39 8.64 15.19
C VAL A 119 9.50 7.58 15.23
N LEU A 120 9.28 6.44 15.90
CA LEU A 120 10.22 5.31 15.89
C LEU A 120 10.40 4.76 14.48
N THR A 121 9.31 4.53 13.74
CA THR A 121 9.35 4.09 12.34
C THR A 121 10.11 5.09 11.47
N HIS A 122 9.90 6.40 11.65
CA HIS A 122 10.67 7.43 10.94
C HIS A 122 12.18 7.31 11.17
N ILE A 123 12.60 7.03 12.41
CA ILE A 123 14.03 6.84 12.71
C ILE A 123 14.56 5.60 11.98
N LEU A 124 13.82 4.49 11.96
CA LEU A 124 14.18 3.29 11.20
C LEU A 124 14.25 3.58 9.69
N ARG A 125 13.29 4.30 9.12
CA ARG A 125 13.30 4.72 7.71
C ARG A 125 14.48 5.62 7.37
N ARG A 126 14.98 6.43 8.32
CA ARG A 126 16.23 7.19 8.15
C ARG A 126 17.48 6.31 8.13
N ILE A 127 17.50 5.23 8.91
CA ILE A 127 18.58 4.24 8.90
C ILE A 127 18.56 3.50 7.55
N GLU A 128 17.42 2.98 7.15
CA GLU A 128 17.20 2.31 5.85
C GLU A 128 17.60 3.21 4.68
N LYS A 129 17.13 4.46 4.65
CA LYS A 129 17.52 5.46 3.65
C LYS A 129 19.04 5.59 3.56
N ARG A 130 19.75 5.62 4.70
CA ARG A 130 21.21 5.72 4.73
C ARG A 130 21.85 4.46 4.17
N ILE A 131 21.33 3.28 4.49
CA ILE A 131 21.82 2.00 3.97
C ILE A 131 21.73 2.00 2.44
N TYR A 132 20.53 2.26 1.88
CA TYR A 132 20.36 2.34 0.42
C TYR A 132 21.24 3.40 -0.22
N THR A 133 21.32 4.60 0.38
CA THR A 133 22.20 5.68 -0.12
C THR A 133 23.64 5.20 -0.20
N LYS A 134 24.15 4.54 0.85
CA LYS A 134 25.53 4.05 0.91
C LYS A 134 25.79 2.91 -0.06
N ILE A 135 24.84 2.01 -0.25
CA ILE A 135 24.95 0.92 -1.22
C ILE A 135 25.04 1.52 -2.63
N ILE A 136 24.05 2.34 -3.02
CA ILE A 136 24.00 2.98 -4.36
C ILE A 136 25.22 3.87 -4.62
N GLU A 137 25.71 4.61 -3.62
CA GLU A 137 26.92 5.42 -3.74
C GLU A 137 28.17 4.60 -4.07
N ASN A 138 28.28 3.38 -3.53
CA ASN A 138 29.45 2.51 -3.63
C ASN A 138 29.30 1.37 -4.64
N SER A 139 28.10 1.16 -5.21
CA SER A 139 27.83 0.15 -6.24
C SER A 139 28.72 0.35 -7.47
N SER A 140 29.18 -0.77 -8.03
CA SER A 140 29.75 -0.82 -9.38
C SER A 140 28.66 -0.57 -10.43
N ASP A 141 29.04 -0.43 -11.70
CA ASP A 141 28.05 -0.30 -12.78
C ASP A 141 27.23 -1.60 -12.92
N ASP A 142 27.85 -2.76 -12.78
CA ASP A 142 27.18 -4.07 -12.77
C ASP A 142 26.15 -4.18 -11.63
N ASP A 143 26.49 -3.68 -10.43
CA ASP A 143 25.54 -3.65 -9.31
C ASP A 143 24.38 -2.70 -9.60
N LEU A 144 24.63 -1.52 -10.20
CA LEU A 144 23.56 -0.60 -10.56
C LEU A 144 22.61 -1.20 -11.61
N GLU A 145 23.13 -1.98 -12.56
CA GLU A 145 22.33 -2.64 -13.59
C GLU A 145 21.34 -3.65 -12.98
N LYS A 146 21.73 -4.38 -11.93
CA LYS A 146 20.83 -5.25 -11.15
C LYS A 146 19.65 -4.49 -10.52
N LEU A 147 19.78 -3.17 -10.32
CA LEU A 147 18.70 -2.29 -9.85
C LEU A 147 17.94 -1.59 -10.98
N GLY A 148 18.28 -1.88 -12.24
CA GLY A 148 17.72 -1.20 -13.41
C GLY A 148 18.23 0.23 -13.57
N LEU A 149 19.39 0.55 -13.00
CA LEU A 149 19.98 1.89 -12.97
C LEU A 149 21.27 1.95 -13.78
N SER A 150 21.51 3.10 -14.40
CA SER A 150 22.79 3.48 -14.98
C SER A 150 23.54 4.44 -14.06
N SER A 151 24.86 4.54 -14.22
CA SER A 151 25.74 5.33 -13.34
C SER A 151 25.37 6.82 -13.26
N ASN A 152 24.83 7.39 -14.33
CA ASN A 152 24.35 8.77 -14.39
C ASN A 152 23.08 9.03 -13.55
N LEU A 153 22.33 7.99 -13.17
CA LEU A 153 21.16 8.08 -12.29
C LEU A 153 21.52 8.03 -10.79
N ARG A 154 22.76 7.66 -10.44
CA ARG A 154 23.19 7.47 -9.04
C ARG A 154 22.85 8.66 -8.14
N THR A 155 23.20 9.87 -8.57
CA THR A 155 22.90 11.10 -7.81
C THR A 155 21.41 11.41 -7.75
N LEU A 156 20.66 11.09 -8.80
CA LEU A 156 19.21 11.29 -8.81
C LEU A 156 18.54 10.43 -7.74
N VAL A 157 18.87 9.13 -7.68
CA VAL A 157 18.25 8.21 -6.71
C VAL A 157 18.58 8.61 -5.27
N THR A 158 19.84 8.91 -4.97
CA THR A 158 20.23 9.32 -3.60
C THR A 158 19.59 10.64 -3.19
N THR A 159 19.49 11.61 -4.11
CA THR A 159 18.81 12.90 -3.84
C THR A 159 17.30 12.71 -3.71
N THR A 160 16.71 11.75 -4.44
CA THR A 160 15.29 11.39 -4.35
C THR A 160 14.97 10.84 -2.97
N LEU A 161 15.75 9.88 -2.47
CA LEU A 161 15.63 9.37 -1.10
C LEU A 161 15.76 10.49 -0.05
N GLU A 162 16.65 11.46 -0.26
CA GLU A 162 16.78 12.62 0.64
C GLU A 162 15.58 13.58 0.60
N ALA A 163 14.93 13.71 -0.55
CA ALA A 163 13.74 14.53 -0.72
C ALA A 163 12.52 13.85 -0.11
N SER A 164 12.30 12.57 -0.42
CA SER A 164 11.09 11.84 -0.03
C SER A 164 11.00 11.59 1.48
N VAL A 165 12.11 11.34 2.19
CA VAL A 165 12.11 11.19 3.67
C VAL A 165 11.64 12.45 4.42
N LYS A 166 11.42 13.56 3.71
CA LYS A 166 10.87 14.80 4.27
C LYS A 166 9.34 14.81 4.34
N SER A 167 8.66 13.84 3.74
CA SER A 167 7.24 13.62 3.97
C SER A 167 6.96 13.06 5.38
N ASP A 168 7.90 12.32 5.99
CA ASP A 168 7.71 11.75 7.34
C ASP A 168 7.36 12.79 8.41
N PRO A 169 8.11 13.90 8.61
CA PRO A 169 7.72 14.92 9.60
C PRO A 169 6.38 15.60 9.26
N LEU A 170 6.07 15.77 7.97
CA LEU A 170 4.78 16.31 7.54
C LEU A 170 3.65 15.36 7.95
N TYR A 171 3.77 14.08 7.65
CA TYR A 171 2.78 13.07 8.03
C TYR A 171 2.64 12.92 9.55
N ILE A 172 3.73 12.85 10.32
CA ILE A 172 3.66 12.76 11.79
C ILE A 172 2.93 13.96 12.40
N ARG A 173 3.16 15.18 11.86
CA ARG A 173 2.43 16.38 12.29
C ARG A 173 0.98 16.37 11.83
N TYR A 174 0.73 15.91 10.61
CA TYR A 174 -0.61 15.75 10.07
C TYR A 174 -1.42 14.74 10.88
N LEU A 175 -0.86 13.59 11.25
CA LEU A 175 -1.41 12.58 12.14
C LEU A 175 -1.86 13.20 13.48
N ALA A 176 -0.95 13.91 14.16
CA ALA A 176 -1.26 14.58 15.43
C ALA A 176 -2.32 15.70 15.27
N TYR A 177 -2.32 16.39 14.13
CA TYR A 177 -3.30 17.41 13.78
C TYR A 177 -4.69 16.81 13.50
N ALA A 178 -4.74 15.71 12.74
CA ALA A 178 -5.92 14.98 12.34
C ALA A 178 -6.69 14.45 13.56
N GLN A 179 -5.97 13.98 14.59
CA GLN A 179 -6.55 13.56 15.88
C GLN A 179 -7.30 14.67 16.62
N LEU A 180 -6.94 15.93 16.39
CA LEU A 180 -7.48 17.09 17.12
C LEU A 180 -8.45 17.94 16.30
N SER A 181 -8.53 17.70 14.99
CA SER A 181 -9.42 18.46 14.09
C SER A 181 -10.82 17.83 14.02
N PRO A 182 -11.85 18.60 13.63
CA PRO A 182 -13.22 18.09 13.47
C PRO A 182 -13.31 16.93 12.47
N LYS A 183 -14.40 16.16 12.54
CA LYS A 183 -14.70 15.16 11.50
C LYS A 183 -14.89 15.89 10.15
N PRO A 184 -14.36 15.35 9.04
CA PRO A 184 -14.55 15.97 7.73
C PRO A 184 -16.03 16.03 7.34
N PRO A 185 -16.49 17.10 6.68
CA PRO A 185 -17.80 17.11 6.04
C PRO A 185 -17.85 16.10 4.88
N GLU A 186 -19.05 15.67 4.47
CA GLU A 186 -19.23 14.64 3.43
C GLU A 186 -18.68 15.09 2.06
N ASP A 187 -18.68 16.40 1.78
CA ASP A 187 -18.20 17.01 0.54
C ASP A 187 -16.78 17.61 0.67
N ALA A 188 -16.03 17.20 1.69
CA ALA A 188 -14.70 17.73 1.95
C ALA A 188 -13.76 17.53 0.75
N ASN A 189 -12.98 18.56 0.43
CA ASN A 189 -11.91 18.46 -0.55
C ASN A 189 -10.75 17.61 0.01
N PRO A 190 -10.38 16.47 -0.61
CA PRO A 190 -9.29 15.61 -0.16
C PRO A 190 -7.95 16.34 0.04
N SER A 191 -7.66 17.34 -0.79
CA SER A 191 -6.41 18.10 -0.75
C SER A 191 -6.41 19.27 0.24
N ALA A 192 -7.52 19.49 0.96
CA ALA A 192 -7.68 20.65 1.83
C ALA A 192 -8.28 20.28 3.20
N PRO A 193 -7.46 19.74 4.12
CA PRO A 193 -7.89 19.42 5.47
C PRO A 193 -8.53 20.60 6.21
N ILE A 194 -9.60 20.33 6.95
CA ILE A 194 -10.29 21.34 7.76
C ILE A 194 -9.45 21.73 8.98
N GLY A 195 -9.22 23.04 9.07
CA GLY A 195 -8.60 23.83 10.14
C GLY A 195 -9.27 23.69 11.50
N GLN A 196 -8.57 24.10 12.57
CA GLN A 196 -9.21 24.35 13.88
C GLN A 196 -10.24 25.50 13.82
N ASP A 197 -10.11 26.39 12.85
CA ASP A 197 -11.06 27.47 12.55
C ASP A 197 -12.29 26.98 11.74
N GLY A 198 -12.36 25.68 11.45
CA GLY A 198 -13.46 25.06 10.69
C GLY A 198 -13.42 25.33 9.18
N LYS A 199 -12.34 25.90 8.64
CA LYS A 199 -12.18 26.21 7.21
C LYS A 199 -11.22 25.24 6.53
N PRO A 200 -11.33 25.01 5.22
CA PRO A 200 -10.35 24.21 4.49
C PRO A 200 -9.01 24.96 4.39
N HIS A 201 -7.90 24.24 4.59
CA HIS A 201 -6.54 24.76 4.42
C HIS A 201 -5.72 23.77 3.61
N THR A 202 -4.80 24.26 2.81
CA THR A 202 -3.76 23.44 2.16
C THR A 202 -2.72 22.96 3.18
N TRP A 203 -1.93 21.93 2.84
CA TRP A 203 -0.77 21.56 3.67
C TRP A 203 0.26 22.69 3.77
N ALA A 204 0.41 23.51 2.73
CA ALA A 204 1.35 24.63 2.75
C ALA A 204 0.95 25.72 3.76
N GLU A 205 -0.33 25.85 4.07
CA GLU A 205 -0.84 26.76 5.10
C GLU A 205 -0.69 26.16 6.51
N LEU A 206 -1.01 24.87 6.69
CA LEU A 206 -0.97 24.19 7.99
C LEU A 206 0.48 23.85 8.43
N PHE A 207 1.32 23.45 7.49
CA PHE A 207 2.67 22.94 7.71
C PHE A 207 3.69 23.61 6.76
N PRO A 208 3.81 24.95 6.78
CA PRO A 208 4.59 25.70 5.80
C PRO A 208 6.08 25.34 5.80
N HIS A 209 6.64 24.93 6.94
CA HIS A 209 8.05 24.60 7.03
C HIS A 209 8.38 23.27 6.33
N GLU A 210 7.59 22.23 6.62
CA GLU A 210 7.77 20.90 6.08
C GLU A 210 7.53 20.89 4.56
N THR A 211 6.42 21.47 4.14
CA THR A 211 6.00 21.51 2.73
C THR A 211 6.95 22.33 1.85
N GLN A 212 7.41 23.51 2.30
CA GLN A 212 8.45 24.27 1.60
C GLN A 212 9.76 23.49 1.50
N PHE A 213 10.11 22.72 2.53
CA PHE A 213 11.32 21.91 2.52
C PHE A 213 11.23 20.75 1.53
N ILE A 214 10.08 20.06 1.45
CA ILE A 214 9.79 19.04 0.44
C ILE A 214 9.85 19.66 -0.96
N SER A 215 9.09 20.72 -1.22
CA SER A 215 9.05 21.43 -2.50
C SER A 215 10.45 21.84 -2.98
N LYS A 216 11.25 22.46 -2.08
CA LYS A 216 12.64 22.85 -2.39
C LYS A 216 13.51 21.63 -2.72
N LYS A 217 13.34 20.51 -2.02
CA LYS A 217 14.12 19.29 -2.23
C LYS A 217 13.75 18.62 -3.55
N LEU A 218 12.47 18.53 -3.89
CA LEU A 218 12.00 18.06 -5.21
C LEU A 218 12.56 18.94 -6.33
N LYS A 219 12.49 20.27 -6.21
CA LYS A 219 13.11 21.21 -7.17
C LYS A 219 14.64 21.04 -7.31
N ASN A 220 15.33 20.53 -6.29
CA ASN A 220 16.76 20.26 -6.39
C ASN A 220 17.07 19.02 -7.24
N LEU A 221 16.14 18.07 -7.41
CA LEU A 221 16.33 16.90 -8.29
C LEU A 221 16.59 17.34 -9.73
N LEU A 222 15.90 18.40 -10.15
CA LEU A 222 15.97 18.97 -11.50
C LEU A 222 17.24 19.77 -11.77
N LYS A 223 18.05 20.09 -10.75
CA LYS A 223 19.27 20.90 -10.92
C LYS A 223 20.42 20.15 -11.58
N SER A 224 20.37 18.82 -11.56
CA SER A 224 21.34 17.96 -12.21
C SER A 224 20.72 17.16 -13.36
N LYS A 225 19.61 17.65 -13.92
CA LYS A 225 18.85 16.93 -14.96
C LYS A 225 19.65 16.73 -16.23
N GLU A 226 20.61 17.59 -16.52
CA GLU A 226 21.52 17.46 -17.65
C GLU A 226 22.28 16.14 -17.69
N LYS A 227 22.38 15.42 -16.55
CA LYS A 227 23.03 14.11 -16.46
C LYS A 227 22.13 12.95 -16.88
N TRP A 228 20.81 13.12 -16.84
CA TRP A 228 19.85 12.01 -16.99
C TRP A 228 18.62 12.35 -17.84
N GLN A 229 18.48 13.59 -18.33
CA GLN A 229 17.36 14.03 -19.16
C GLN A 229 17.21 13.27 -20.48
N ASP A 230 18.26 12.58 -20.93
CA ASP A 230 18.26 11.78 -22.16
C ASP A 230 17.88 10.30 -21.90
N VAL A 231 17.60 9.93 -20.66
CA VAL A 231 17.06 8.60 -20.31
C VAL A 231 15.60 8.53 -20.74
N GLU A 232 15.17 7.36 -21.23
CA GLU A 232 13.78 7.10 -21.61
C GLU A 232 12.80 7.45 -20.48
N GLY A 233 11.73 8.20 -20.81
CA GLY A 233 10.73 8.66 -19.84
C GLY A 233 11.13 9.87 -19.00
N ALA A 234 12.35 10.41 -19.16
CA ALA A 234 12.80 11.54 -18.35
C ALA A 234 11.95 12.80 -18.55
N GLY A 235 11.40 13.01 -19.74
CA GLY A 235 10.55 14.18 -20.03
C GLY A 235 9.27 14.20 -19.19
N GLU A 236 8.60 13.06 -19.11
CA GLU A 236 7.39 12.83 -18.31
C GLU A 236 7.72 12.92 -16.82
N PHE A 237 8.81 12.30 -16.38
CA PHE A 237 9.28 12.38 -14.99
C PHE A 237 9.60 13.82 -14.57
N ILE A 238 10.26 14.62 -15.42
CA ILE A 238 10.57 16.03 -15.13
C ILE A 238 9.28 16.82 -14.91
N LYS A 239 8.29 16.70 -15.81
CA LYS A 239 6.99 17.39 -15.68
C LYS A 239 6.30 17.01 -14.38
N TYR A 240 6.29 15.72 -14.06
CA TYR A 240 5.71 15.19 -12.82
C TYR A 240 6.38 15.79 -11.58
N ILE A 241 7.72 15.82 -11.51
CA ILE A 241 8.44 16.38 -10.35
C ILE A 241 8.23 17.89 -10.21
N GLU A 242 8.15 18.63 -11.31
CA GLU A 242 7.82 20.07 -11.29
C GLU A 242 6.44 20.31 -10.67
N LEU A 243 5.44 19.56 -11.14
CA LEU A 243 4.06 19.67 -10.68
C LEU A 243 3.91 19.26 -9.20
N LEU A 244 4.51 18.13 -8.81
CA LEU A 244 4.52 17.65 -7.43
C LEU A 244 5.17 18.66 -6.48
N ALA A 245 6.28 19.27 -6.90
CA ALA A 245 6.96 20.28 -6.10
C ALA A 245 6.10 21.55 -5.92
N ASP A 246 5.37 21.96 -6.95
CA ASP A 246 4.48 23.10 -6.88
C ASP A 246 3.26 22.81 -5.99
N TYR A 247 2.71 21.60 -6.06
CA TYR A 247 1.58 21.17 -5.22
C TYR A 247 1.89 21.28 -3.73
N PHE A 248 3.05 20.81 -3.29
CA PHE A 248 3.46 20.99 -1.89
C PHE A 248 3.61 22.47 -1.50
N SER A 249 3.81 23.40 -2.43
CA SER A 249 3.91 24.82 -2.13
C SER A 249 2.61 25.61 -2.31
N GLU A 250 1.55 24.96 -2.81
CA GLU A 250 0.28 25.59 -3.13
C GLU A 250 -0.49 25.97 -1.87
N LYS A 251 -0.99 27.20 -1.84
CA LYS A 251 -1.76 27.78 -0.72
C LYS A 251 -3.22 28.00 -1.06
N ASP A 252 -3.58 28.04 -2.33
CA ASP A 252 -4.96 28.14 -2.78
C ASP A 252 -5.63 26.76 -2.76
N VAL A 253 -6.71 26.64 -1.99
CA VAL A 253 -7.45 25.39 -1.80
C VAL A 253 -8.08 24.86 -3.10
N ASN A 254 -8.57 25.74 -3.97
CA ASN A 254 -9.19 25.33 -5.23
C ASN A 254 -8.13 24.87 -6.22
N LYS A 255 -7.02 25.61 -6.30
CA LYS A 255 -5.90 25.22 -7.15
C LYS A 255 -5.23 23.93 -6.68
N ALA A 256 -5.08 23.71 -5.37
CA ALA A 256 -4.60 22.44 -4.84
C ALA A 256 -5.49 21.26 -5.25
N ARG A 257 -6.82 21.47 -5.33
CA ARG A 257 -7.74 20.45 -5.83
C ARG A 257 -7.52 20.13 -7.30
N GLU A 258 -7.38 21.16 -8.14
CA GLU A 258 -7.11 20.99 -9.58
C GLU A 258 -5.77 20.26 -9.81
N MET A 259 -4.74 20.66 -9.07
CA MET A 259 -3.41 20.06 -9.15
C MET A 259 -3.38 18.58 -8.75
N LYS A 260 -4.29 18.09 -7.87
CA LYS A 260 -4.35 16.67 -7.52
C LYS A 260 -4.58 15.80 -8.76
N ASP A 261 -5.62 16.11 -9.52
CA ASP A 261 -5.98 15.35 -10.73
C ASP A 261 -4.85 15.45 -11.78
N GLU A 262 -4.21 16.62 -11.92
CA GLU A 262 -3.05 16.80 -12.80
C GLU A 262 -1.84 15.96 -12.36
N ILE A 263 -1.58 15.82 -11.06
CA ILE A 263 -0.47 15.02 -10.50
C ILE A 263 -0.69 13.55 -10.77
N GLU A 264 -1.91 13.04 -10.56
CA GLU A 264 -2.26 11.64 -10.84
C GLU A 264 -2.07 11.31 -12.32
N MET A 265 -2.49 12.21 -13.21
CA MET A 265 -2.25 12.06 -14.65
C MET A 265 -0.76 12.11 -14.99
N ALA A 266 -0.01 13.08 -14.46
CA ALA A 266 1.43 13.20 -14.71
C ALA A 266 2.23 12.01 -14.15
N TYR A 267 1.77 11.42 -13.04
CA TYR A 267 2.34 10.20 -12.47
C TYR A 267 2.08 9.00 -13.38
N ALA A 268 0.85 8.82 -13.86
CA ALA A 268 0.50 7.79 -14.83
C ALA A 268 1.28 7.93 -16.15
N ASP A 269 1.47 9.17 -16.64
CA ASP A 269 2.32 9.45 -17.81
C ASP A 269 3.79 9.10 -17.54
N SER A 270 4.30 9.42 -16.34
CA SER A 270 5.66 9.04 -15.93
C SER A 270 5.83 7.52 -15.85
N ILE A 271 4.79 6.78 -15.47
CA ILE A 271 4.76 5.32 -15.50
C ILE A 271 4.83 4.81 -16.94
N THR A 272 3.98 5.31 -17.82
CA THR A 272 4.00 4.93 -19.24
C THR A 272 5.33 5.28 -19.91
N GLY A 273 5.93 6.40 -19.53
CA GLY A 273 7.21 6.88 -20.06
C GLY A 273 8.40 5.95 -19.82
N GLY A 274 8.32 5.00 -18.89
CA GLY A 274 9.39 4.01 -18.73
C GLY A 274 10.53 4.41 -17.78
N PHE A 275 10.43 5.55 -17.09
CA PHE A 275 11.56 6.10 -16.34
C PHE A 275 11.97 5.16 -15.17
N PRO A 276 13.26 4.88 -14.94
CA PRO A 276 13.69 3.86 -13.97
C PRO A 276 13.38 4.16 -12.50
N VAL A 277 13.16 5.42 -12.15
CA VAL A 277 12.93 5.90 -10.78
C VAL A 277 11.50 6.42 -10.67
N ILE A 278 10.73 5.88 -9.74
CA ILE A 278 9.34 6.27 -9.50
C ILE A 278 9.22 6.90 -8.13
N ILE A 279 8.45 7.99 -8.03
CA ILE A 279 8.02 8.57 -6.77
C ILE A 279 6.50 8.54 -6.72
N SER A 280 5.89 7.67 -5.93
CA SER A 280 4.42 7.64 -5.79
C SER A 280 3.95 8.91 -5.06
N PRO A 281 2.91 9.60 -5.59
CA PRO A 281 2.40 10.82 -4.99
C PRO A 281 1.51 10.49 -3.78
N PRO A 282 1.01 11.51 -3.07
CA PRO A 282 -0.10 11.34 -2.13
C PRO A 282 -1.38 10.94 -2.89
N THR A 283 -1.66 9.63 -2.92
CA THR A 283 -2.83 9.03 -3.60
C THR A 283 -3.93 8.68 -2.59
N GLY A 284 -3.55 8.10 -1.46
CA GLY A 284 -4.49 7.54 -0.48
C GLY A 284 -4.91 8.47 0.65
N SER A 285 -6.06 8.12 1.24
CA SER A 285 -6.58 8.68 2.49
C SER A 285 -6.78 7.55 3.50
N TYR A 286 -5.76 7.23 4.28
CA TYR A 286 -5.75 6.13 5.24
C TYR A 286 -6.12 6.57 6.66
N TYR A 287 -5.73 7.79 7.05
CA TYR A 287 -5.87 8.21 8.45
C TYR A 287 -7.15 8.99 8.76
N LYS A 288 -7.53 9.93 7.89
CA LYS A 288 -8.71 10.79 8.12
C LYS A 288 -9.47 11.10 6.83
N GLU A 289 -10.26 10.13 6.39
CA GLU A 289 -11.08 10.24 5.19
C GLU A 289 -11.99 11.48 5.15
N PRO A 290 -12.02 12.21 4.02
CA PRO A 290 -11.42 11.87 2.71
C PRO A 290 -10.06 12.55 2.46
N TYR A 291 -9.39 13.09 3.48
CA TYR A 291 -8.18 13.88 3.27
C TYR A 291 -6.98 13.02 2.86
N LEU A 292 -6.25 13.46 1.85
CA LEU A 292 -5.01 12.84 1.44
C LEU A 292 -4.03 12.79 2.61
N ASP A 293 -3.34 11.67 2.75
CA ASP A 293 -2.22 11.55 3.66
C ASP A 293 -0.93 11.96 2.95
N PRO A 294 -0.11 12.84 3.53
CA PRO A 294 1.19 13.17 2.96
C PRO A 294 2.04 11.92 2.78
N GLU A 295 2.46 11.66 1.54
CA GLU A 295 3.19 10.45 1.17
C GLU A 295 4.17 10.75 0.02
N LEU A 296 5.33 10.09 0.09
CA LEU A 296 6.27 10.00 -1.03
C LEU A 296 6.99 8.66 -0.93
N ARG A 297 6.67 7.72 -1.82
CA ARG A 297 7.34 6.41 -1.88
C ARG A 297 8.29 6.37 -3.06
N VAL A 298 9.52 5.92 -2.83
CA VAL A 298 10.58 5.82 -3.84
C VAL A 298 10.76 4.36 -4.22
N SER A 299 10.60 4.10 -5.51
CA SER A 299 10.70 2.74 -6.05
C SER A 299 11.54 2.73 -7.33
N LEU A 300 12.10 1.56 -7.63
CA LEU A 300 12.92 1.32 -8.82
C LEU A 300 12.24 0.30 -9.74
N ARG A 301 12.33 0.54 -11.05
CA ARG A 301 11.99 -0.45 -12.08
C ARG A 301 13.18 -1.36 -12.36
N THR A 302 13.37 -2.33 -11.46
CA THR A 302 14.41 -3.36 -11.54
C THR A 302 14.13 -4.34 -12.69
N PRO A 303 15.14 -5.07 -13.21
CA PRO A 303 14.94 -6.02 -14.31
C PRO A 303 13.83 -7.04 -14.06
N GLU A 304 13.75 -7.60 -12.86
CA GLU A 304 12.72 -8.55 -12.47
C GLU A 304 11.32 -7.93 -12.42
N SER A 305 11.21 -6.66 -12.01
CA SER A 305 9.93 -5.94 -12.00
C SER A 305 9.43 -5.65 -13.42
N ARG A 306 10.32 -5.27 -14.35
CA ARG A 306 9.98 -5.07 -15.77
C ARG A 306 9.52 -6.37 -16.45
N ALA A 307 10.10 -7.50 -16.06
CA ALA A 307 9.64 -8.81 -16.55
C ALA A 307 8.19 -9.10 -16.10
N GLN A 308 7.82 -8.73 -14.87
CA GLN A 308 6.45 -8.84 -14.38
C GLN A 308 5.50 -7.87 -15.09
N GLU A 309 5.91 -6.62 -15.34
CA GLU A 309 5.13 -5.63 -16.10
C GLU A 309 4.71 -6.18 -17.47
N GLN A 310 5.62 -6.84 -18.20
CA GLN A 310 5.31 -7.44 -19.49
C GLN A 310 4.24 -8.53 -19.39
N ASN A 311 4.30 -9.37 -18.35
CA ASN A 311 3.25 -10.35 -18.07
C ASN A 311 1.91 -9.66 -17.77
N PHE A 312 1.92 -8.63 -16.92
CA PHE A 312 0.71 -7.92 -16.52
C PHE A 312 0.03 -7.19 -17.69
N ILE A 313 0.80 -6.59 -18.60
CA ILE A 313 0.27 -5.96 -19.82
C ILE A 313 -0.36 -7.03 -20.74
N ALA A 314 0.25 -8.22 -20.84
CA ALA A 314 -0.37 -9.31 -21.58
C ALA A 314 -1.71 -9.74 -20.93
N LEU A 315 -1.75 -9.86 -19.60
CA LEU A 315 -2.93 -10.17 -18.82
C LEU A 315 -4.06 -9.14 -18.96
N GLN A 316 -3.71 -7.85 -18.94
CA GLN A 316 -4.64 -6.74 -19.19
C GLN A 316 -5.33 -6.87 -20.55
N ASN A 317 -4.55 -7.12 -21.60
CA ASN A 317 -5.10 -7.25 -22.94
C ASN A 317 -6.04 -8.45 -23.08
N VAL A 318 -5.68 -9.60 -22.48
CA VAL A 318 -6.54 -10.79 -22.55
C VAL A 318 -7.84 -10.62 -21.78
N ILE A 319 -7.84 -9.94 -20.63
CA ILE A 319 -9.07 -9.64 -19.89
C ILE A 319 -9.93 -8.68 -20.70
N ALA A 320 -9.35 -7.60 -21.22
CA ALA A 320 -10.06 -6.60 -22.02
C ALA A 320 -10.78 -7.23 -23.23
N ASP A 321 -10.14 -8.20 -23.90
CA ASP A 321 -10.73 -8.94 -25.02
C ASP A 321 -11.95 -9.79 -24.61
N GLU A 322 -11.97 -10.30 -23.38
CA GLU A 322 -13.01 -11.21 -22.89
C GLU A 322 -14.16 -10.52 -22.15
N LEU A 323 -14.11 -9.19 -21.95
CA LEU A 323 -15.20 -8.43 -21.30
C LEU A 323 -16.55 -8.60 -22.00
N GLY A 324 -16.55 -8.90 -23.30
CA GLY A 324 -17.78 -9.22 -24.04
C GLY A 324 -18.56 -10.42 -23.46
N THR A 325 -17.87 -11.38 -22.84
CA THR A 325 -18.49 -12.55 -22.18
C THR A 325 -19.40 -12.16 -21.01
N LEU A 326 -19.12 -11.02 -20.37
CA LEU A 326 -19.93 -10.45 -19.31
C LEU A 326 -20.86 -9.34 -19.78
N GLY A 327 -20.87 -9.01 -21.08
CA GLY A 327 -21.72 -7.95 -21.64
C GLY A 327 -21.19 -6.53 -21.42
N VAL A 328 -19.90 -6.39 -21.10
CA VAL A 328 -19.29 -5.12 -20.66
C VAL A 328 -18.13 -4.66 -21.55
N SER A 329 -18.19 -5.01 -22.84
CA SER A 329 -17.16 -4.72 -23.84
C SER A 329 -16.85 -3.23 -23.99
N GLN A 330 -17.76 -2.34 -23.59
CA GLN A 330 -17.55 -0.89 -23.63
C GLN A 330 -16.37 -0.40 -22.76
N PHE A 331 -15.98 -1.16 -21.73
CA PHE A 331 -14.85 -0.80 -20.85
C PHE A 331 -13.51 -1.37 -21.32
N ALA A 332 -13.47 -2.11 -22.44
CA ALA A 332 -12.26 -2.77 -22.90
C ALA A 332 -11.13 -1.77 -23.23
N ASP A 333 -11.47 -0.64 -23.85
CA ASP A 333 -10.47 0.37 -24.22
C ASP A 333 -9.94 1.12 -22.99
N ASP A 334 -10.83 1.49 -22.06
CA ASP A 334 -10.43 2.10 -20.79
C ASP A 334 -9.50 1.18 -20.00
N MET A 335 -9.83 -0.11 -19.93
CA MET A 335 -8.99 -1.12 -19.29
C MET A 335 -7.61 -1.22 -19.96
N ARG A 336 -7.53 -1.27 -21.30
CA ARG A 336 -6.24 -1.36 -22.03
C ARG A 336 -5.36 -0.13 -21.88
N GLN A 337 -5.97 1.04 -21.68
CA GLN A 337 -5.24 2.31 -21.56
C GLN A 337 -4.70 2.55 -20.16
N LYS A 338 -5.18 1.80 -19.15
CA LYS A 338 -4.73 1.94 -17.76
C LYS A 338 -3.25 1.54 -17.65
N PRO A 339 -2.33 2.44 -17.29
CA PRO A 339 -0.92 2.08 -17.18
C PRO A 339 -0.69 1.07 -16.05
N ILE A 340 0.23 0.13 -16.25
CA ILE A 340 0.62 -0.87 -15.23
C ILE A 340 2.12 -0.78 -14.98
N ALA A 341 2.51 -0.70 -13.72
CA ALA A 341 3.89 -0.78 -13.27
C ALA A 341 4.06 -1.87 -12.22
N SER A 342 5.24 -2.49 -12.21
CA SER A 342 5.73 -3.30 -11.09
C SER A 342 7.06 -2.70 -10.66
N VAL A 343 7.24 -2.53 -9.36
CA VAL A 343 8.39 -1.79 -8.83
C VAL A 343 8.91 -2.41 -7.54
N VAL A 344 10.18 -2.19 -7.24
CA VAL A 344 10.79 -2.53 -5.94
C VAL A 344 10.98 -1.27 -5.11
N SER A 345 10.45 -1.26 -3.90
CA SER A 345 10.50 -0.10 -3.00
C SER A 345 11.86 -0.01 -2.32
N ILE A 346 12.49 1.16 -2.42
CA ILE A 346 13.77 1.46 -1.73
C ILE A 346 13.63 2.57 -0.68
N GLY A 347 12.42 3.10 -0.50
CA GLY A 347 12.09 4.00 0.60
C GLY A 347 10.61 4.34 0.61
N ALA A 348 9.92 4.07 1.72
CA ALA A 348 8.51 4.34 1.89
C ALA A 348 8.31 5.36 3.03
N TYR A 349 7.84 6.56 2.70
CA TYR A 349 7.79 7.70 3.62
C TYR A 349 6.38 8.33 3.67
N GLY A 350 6.08 9.03 4.76
CA GLY A 350 4.77 9.66 4.99
C GLY A 350 3.75 8.67 5.55
N ALA A 351 2.60 8.49 4.88
CA ALA A 351 1.57 7.52 5.26
C ALA A 351 2.12 6.09 5.49
N ASN A 352 3.17 5.75 4.72
CA ASN A 352 4.00 4.55 4.85
C ASN A 352 4.68 4.34 6.21
N LEU A 353 4.62 5.29 7.15
CA LEU A 353 5.06 5.07 8.52
C LEU A 353 4.10 4.18 9.33
N THR A 354 2.82 4.15 8.94
CA THR A 354 1.77 3.41 9.66
C THR A 354 1.13 2.31 8.81
N PHE A 355 1.13 2.48 7.49
CA PHE A 355 0.54 1.54 6.55
C PHE A 355 1.29 1.56 5.21
N THR A 356 1.68 0.40 4.69
CA THR A 356 2.31 0.27 3.37
C THR A 356 1.47 -0.64 2.48
N ALA A 357 1.00 -0.10 1.37
CA ALA A 357 0.20 -0.82 0.38
C ALA A 357 1.07 -1.77 -0.47
N ALA A 358 0.48 -2.90 -0.91
CA ALA A 358 1.11 -3.85 -1.83
C ALA A 358 0.86 -3.48 -3.30
N ALA A 359 -0.28 -2.83 -3.57
CA ALA A 359 -0.60 -2.21 -4.84
C ALA A 359 -1.34 -0.89 -4.57
N GLU A 360 -1.23 0.05 -5.50
CA GLU A 360 -1.99 1.29 -5.55
C GLU A 360 -2.64 1.42 -6.91
N THR A 361 -3.90 1.84 -6.90
CA THR A 361 -4.69 1.99 -8.12
C THR A 361 -5.44 3.31 -8.11
N GLU A 362 -5.13 4.16 -9.07
CA GLU A 362 -5.84 5.41 -9.34
C GLU A 362 -5.99 5.56 -10.87
N LYS A 363 -5.18 6.42 -11.49
CA LYS A 363 -5.06 6.53 -12.95
C LYS A 363 -4.19 5.43 -13.56
N ASP A 364 -3.40 4.76 -12.73
CA ASP A 364 -2.53 3.62 -13.06
C ASP A 364 -2.79 2.45 -12.10
N ILE A 365 -2.09 1.33 -12.32
CA ILE A 365 -1.95 0.21 -11.39
C ILE A 365 -0.45 0.07 -11.09
N THR A 366 -0.02 0.40 -9.88
CA THR A 366 1.35 0.20 -9.43
C THR A 366 1.41 -0.93 -8.41
N LEU A 367 2.05 -2.04 -8.77
CA LEU A 367 2.32 -3.15 -7.85
C LEU A 367 3.72 -3.02 -7.23
N PHE A 368 3.79 -2.93 -5.91
CA PHE A 368 5.04 -2.91 -5.17
C PHE A 368 5.48 -4.34 -4.87
N LEU A 369 6.34 -4.88 -5.74
CA LEU A 369 6.66 -6.30 -5.81
C LEU A 369 7.23 -6.84 -4.50
N ASP A 370 8.09 -6.07 -3.83
CA ASP A 370 8.68 -6.46 -2.55
C ASP A 370 7.63 -6.57 -1.43
N GLU A 371 6.59 -5.73 -1.46
CA GLU A 371 5.50 -5.75 -0.50
C GLU A 371 4.46 -6.83 -0.82
N GLN A 372 4.14 -7.01 -2.11
CA GLN A 372 3.27 -8.08 -2.59
C GLN A 372 3.82 -9.46 -2.18
N ILE A 373 5.11 -9.72 -2.45
CA ILE A 373 5.76 -10.98 -2.07
C ILE A 373 5.67 -11.24 -0.57
N ARG A 374 5.94 -10.21 0.21
CA ARG A 374 6.01 -10.31 1.67
C ARG A 374 4.64 -10.51 2.31
N ARG A 375 3.64 -9.76 1.84
CA ARG A 375 2.30 -9.74 2.44
C ARG A 375 1.44 -10.89 1.93
N TYR A 376 1.54 -11.18 0.63
CA TYR A 376 0.63 -12.06 -0.07
C TYR A 376 1.29 -13.36 -0.50
N ASP A 377 2.25 -13.31 -1.43
CA ASP A 377 2.76 -14.49 -2.12
C ASP A 377 3.32 -15.56 -1.16
N LYS A 378 4.18 -15.16 -0.21
CA LYS A 378 4.84 -16.08 0.74
C LYS A 378 3.84 -16.79 1.67
N ASN A 379 2.66 -16.21 1.89
CA ASN A 379 1.64 -16.74 2.78
C ASN A 379 0.59 -17.57 2.04
N LEU A 380 0.42 -17.40 0.72
CA LEU A 380 -0.56 -18.16 -0.08
C LEU A 380 -0.35 -19.67 0.06
N LYS A 381 0.91 -20.11 0.07
CA LYS A 381 1.30 -21.51 0.25
C LYS A 381 0.85 -22.13 1.59
N ASP A 382 0.53 -21.32 2.60
CA ASP A 382 0.05 -21.83 3.90
C ASP A 382 -1.45 -22.17 3.84
N PHE A 383 -2.20 -21.58 2.90
CA PHE A 383 -3.63 -21.80 2.72
C PHE A 383 -3.94 -22.83 1.64
N LEU A 384 -3.12 -22.95 0.59
CA LEU A 384 -3.32 -23.95 -0.47
C LEU A 384 -3.48 -25.39 0.06
N PRO A 385 -2.69 -25.87 1.05
CA PRO A 385 -2.88 -27.19 1.63
C PRO A 385 -4.24 -27.39 2.27
N MET A 386 -4.95 -26.34 2.67
CA MET A 386 -6.30 -26.47 3.22
C MET A 386 -7.31 -26.91 2.16
N ILE A 387 -7.00 -26.83 0.87
CA ILE A 387 -7.94 -27.07 -0.22
C ILE A 387 -7.76 -28.47 -0.80
N GLU A 388 -8.77 -29.30 -0.62
CA GLU A 388 -8.86 -30.65 -1.18
C GLU A 388 -9.66 -30.59 -2.49
N ILE A 389 -8.95 -30.55 -3.62
CA ILE A 389 -9.54 -30.49 -4.97
C ILE A 389 -9.13 -31.69 -5.83
N SER A 390 -7.84 -32.00 -5.87
CA SER A 390 -7.27 -33.18 -6.50
C SER A 390 -5.90 -33.48 -5.91
N ASP A 391 -5.43 -34.72 -6.04
CA ASP A 391 -4.13 -35.14 -5.48
C ASP A 391 -2.93 -34.42 -6.13
N ASN A 392 -3.10 -33.83 -7.32
CA ASN A 392 -2.01 -33.31 -8.16
C ASN A 392 -2.11 -31.83 -8.52
N ALA A 393 -3.10 -31.05 -8.02
CA ALA A 393 -3.31 -29.66 -8.47
C ALA A 393 -2.04 -28.78 -8.43
N PHE A 394 -1.14 -29.02 -7.47
CA PHE A 394 0.14 -28.32 -7.35
C PHE A 394 1.35 -29.26 -7.29
N GLY A 395 1.19 -30.56 -7.59
CA GLY A 395 2.22 -31.59 -7.32
C GLY A 395 3.59 -31.30 -7.93
N ASP A 396 3.61 -30.77 -9.16
CA ASP A 396 4.82 -30.40 -9.90
C ASP A 396 4.98 -28.88 -10.09
N THR A 397 4.15 -28.06 -9.42
CA THR A 397 4.17 -26.60 -9.60
C THR A 397 5.28 -25.96 -8.77
N PRO A 398 6.25 -25.24 -9.38
CA PRO A 398 7.28 -24.54 -8.62
C PRO A 398 6.69 -23.48 -7.70
N VAL A 399 7.34 -23.23 -6.56
CA VAL A 399 6.90 -22.20 -5.60
C VAL A 399 6.82 -20.83 -6.28
N GLU A 400 7.77 -20.53 -7.15
CA GLU A 400 7.84 -19.28 -7.90
C GLU A 400 6.58 -19.07 -8.77
N ARG A 401 6.02 -20.16 -9.33
CA ARG A 401 4.77 -20.08 -10.09
C ARG A 401 3.57 -19.84 -9.18
N ILE A 402 3.54 -20.43 -7.98
CA ILE A 402 2.48 -20.16 -6.98
C ILE A 402 2.51 -18.68 -6.56
N GLU A 403 3.71 -18.14 -6.33
CA GLU A 403 3.88 -16.72 -6.00
C GLU A 403 3.41 -15.82 -7.16
N GLU A 404 3.75 -16.17 -8.40
CA GLU A 404 3.27 -15.45 -9.58
C GLU A 404 1.74 -15.46 -9.67
N MET A 405 1.07 -16.59 -9.38
CA MET A 405 -0.40 -16.65 -9.36
C MET A 405 -1.02 -15.66 -8.36
N SER A 406 -0.38 -15.43 -7.22
CA SER A 406 -0.82 -14.43 -6.24
C SER A 406 -0.74 -13.01 -6.80
N ARG A 407 0.28 -12.69 -7.59
CA ARG A 407 0.45 -11.38 -8.22
C ARG A 407 -0.54 -11.17 -9.37
N GLU A 408 -0.75 -12.21 -10.17
CA GLU A 408 -1.74 -12.20 -11.25
C GLU A 408 -3.15 -11.94 -10.70
N ASP A 409 -3.53 -12.57 -9.57
CA ASP A 409 -4.81 -12.30 -8.90
C ASP A 409 -4.92 -10.84 -8.42
N THR A 410 -3.85 -10.27 -7.86
CA THR A 410 -3.83 -8.83 -7.51
C THR A 410 -4.03 -7.96 -8.74
N ILE A 411 -3.34 -8.23 -9.85
CA ILE A 411 -3.53 -7.46 -11.10
C ILE A 411 -4.94 -7.63 -11.67
N PHE A 412 -5.51 -8.84 -11.60
CA PHE A 412 -6.88 -9.11 -12.02
C PHE A 412 -7.91 -8.33 -11.19
N HIS A 413 -7.69 -8.22 -9.88
CA HIS A 413 -8.47 -7.39 -8.97
C HIS A 413 -8.40 -5.92 -9.42
N GLU A 414 -7.19 -5.35 -9.54
CA GLU A 414 -7.00 -3.93 -9.87
C GLU A 414 -7.47 -3.55 -11.29
N LEU A 415 -7.39 -4.47 -12.24
CA LEU A 415 -7.94 -4.29 -13.58
C LEU A 415 -9.47 -4.28 -13.56
N SER A 416 -10.08 -5.14 -12.76
CA SER A 416 -11.54 -5.19 -12.61
C SER A 416 -12.09 -3.88 -12.05
N HIS A 417 -11.27 -3.11 -11.34
CA HIS A 417 -11.62 -1.75 -10.95
C HIS A 417 -11.80 -0.75 -12.11
N SER A 418 -11.50 -1.15 -13.35
CA SER A 418 -11.76 -0.33 -14.54
C SER A 418 -13.22 -0.43 -15.02
N ILE A 419 -14.03 -1.29 -14.39
CA ILE A 419 -15.43 -1.56 -14.77
C ILE A 419 -16.35 -0.94 -13.71
N TRP A 420 -16.91 0.23 -14.02
CA TRP A 420 -17.81 1.06 -13.18
C TRP A 420 -17.29 1.56 -11.83
N THR A 421 -16.33 0.91 -11.20
CA THR A 421 -15.75 1.38 -9.94
C THR A 421 -14.91 2.63 -10.18
N LEU A 422 -15.02 3.61 -9.28
CA LEU A 422 -14.58 5.02 -9.44
C LEU A 422 -15.56 5.92 -10.23
N ASP A 423 -16.75 5.42 -10.62
CA ASP A 423 -17.83 6.27 -11.13
C ASP A 423 -18.45 7.11 -10.01
N LYS A 424 -18.23 8.43 -10.06
CA LYS A 424 -18.80 9.41 -9.12
C LYS A 424 -20.33 9.36 -9.09
N GLU A 425 -20.99 9.02 -10.20
CA GLU A 425 -22.45 8.88 -10.23
C GLU A 425 -22.91 7.62 -9.50
N ALA A 426 -22.17 6.50 -9.63
CA ALA A 426 -22.42 5.29 -8.85
C ALA A 426 -22.22 5.55 -7.35
N GLN A 427 -21.12 6.21 -6.95
CA GLN A 427 -20.86 6.58 -5.55
C GLN A 427 -21.96 7.46 -4.96
N LYS A 428 -22.41 8.46 -5.73
CA LYS A 428 -23.49 9.36 -5.32
C LYS A 428 -24.82 8.63 -5.17
N ARG A 429 -25.11 7.67 -6.05
CA ARG A 429 -26.36 6.92 -6.07
C ARG A 429 -26.42 5.82 -5.00
N LEU A 430 -25.36 5.02 -4.90
CA LEU A 430 -25.24 3.87 -3.99
C LEU A 430 -24.77 4.27 -2.58
N GLY A 431 -24.24 5.49 -2.43
CA GLY A 431 -23.64 5.97 -1.19
C GLY A 431 -22.22 5.42 -1.01
N ILE A 432 -21.27 6.31 -0.68
CA ILE A 432 -19.83 6.05 -0.64
C ILE A 432 -19.48 4.71 0.02
N LYS A 433 -19.88 4.51 1.28
CA LYS A 433 -19.52 3.30 2.03
C LYS A 433 -20.04 2.00 1.40
N SER A 434 -21.25 2.03 0.85
CA SER A 434 -21.84 0.84 0.23
C SER A 434 -21.23 0.59 -1.13
N GLU A 435 -20.97 1.65 -1.91
CA GLU A 435 -20.27 1.55 -3.19
C GLU A 435 -18.85 1.00 -3.01
N THR A 436 -18.07 1.48 -2.03
CA THR A 436 -16.72 0.95 -1.77
C THR A 436 -16.75 -0.57 -1.55
N ILE A 437 -17.66 -1.08 -0.72
CA ILE A 437 -17.77 -2.53 -0.47
C ILE A 437 -18.23 -3.28 -1.73
N ILE A 438 -19.20 -2.75 -2.48
CA ILE A 438 -19.67 -3.36 -3.72
C ILE A 438 -18.57 -3.33 -4.79
N GLY A 439 -17.75 -2.29 -4.82
CA GLY A 439 -16.61 -2.14 -5.73
C GLY A 439 -15.53 -3.19 -5.47
N GLU A 440 -15.17 -3.42 -4.20
CA GLU A 440 -14.27 -4.53 -3.83
C GLU A 440 -14.86 -5.89 -4.21
N ILE A 441 -16.16 -6.10 -4.00
CA ILE A 441 -16.85 -7.32 -4.45
C ILE A 441 -16.79 -7.46 -5.98
N ALA A 442 -16.96 -6.37 -6.72
CA ALA A 442 -16.86 -6.35 -8.17
C ALA A 442 -15.45 -6.74 -8.63
N ALA A 443 -14.42 -6.16 -8.00
CA ALA A 443 -13.02 -6.47 -8.30
C ALA A 443 -12.68 -7.96 -8.08
N GLU A 444 -13.20 -8.53 -7.00
CA GLU A 444 -13.03 -9.94 -6.64
C GLU A 444 -13.86 -10.92 -7.50
N THR A 445 -14.87 -10.46 -8.25
CA THR A 445 -15.79 -11.35 -8.97
C THR A 445 -15.73 -11.24 -10.48
N ILE A 446 -15.49 -10.04 -11.04
CA ILE A 446 -15.49 -9.83 -12.49
C ILE A 446 -14.37 -10.61 -13.18
N SER A 447 -13.14 -10.45 -12.73
CA SER A 447 -11.99 -11.21 -13.26
C SER A 447 -12.21 -12.73 -13.14
N ARG A 448 -12.74 -13.19 -11.99
CA ARG A 448 -13.04 -14.60 -11.74
C ARG A 448 -14.15 -15.15 -12.62
N GLY A 449 -15.12 -14.32 -12.99
CA GLY A 449 -16.19 -14.67 -13.93
C GLY A 449 -15.70 -14.88 -15.37
N LEU A 450 -14.50 -14.39 -15.71
CA LEU A 450 -13.85 -14.58 -17.02
C LEU A 450 -12.88 -15.76 -17.04
N ALA A 451 -12.52 -16.30 -15.87
CA ALA A 451 -11.42 -17.24 -15.71
C ALA A 451 -11.54 -18.50 -16.58
N LYS A 452 -12.73 -19.10 -16.64
CA LYS A 452 -12.96 -20.32 -17.44
C LYS A 452 -12.61 -20.09 -18.91
N GLU A 453 -13.10 -19.00 -19.48
CA GLU A 453 -12.87 -18.64 -20.87
C GLU A 453 -11.40 -18.33 -21.13
N LEU A 454 -10.73 -17.63 -20.21
CA LEU A 454 -9.31 -17.33 -20.29
C LEU A 454 -8.45 -18.61 -20.24
N ILE A 455 -8.81 -19.58 -19.40
CA ILE A 455 -8.10 -20.86 -19.28
C ILE A 455 -8.34 -21.73 -20.52
N GLU A 456 -9.59 -21.90 -20.95
CA GLU A 456 -9.95 -22.77 -22.09
C GLU A 456 -9.37 -22.27 -23.42
N LYS A 457 -9.22 -20.95 -23.58
CA LYS A 457 -8.53 -20.34 -24.73
C LYS A 457 -7.00 -20.34 -24.60
N GLY A 458 -6.45 -20.82 -23.49
CA GLY A 458 -5.00 -20.82 -23.22
C GLY A 458 -4.41 -19.41 -23.08
N LYS A 459 -5.22 -18.43 -22.69
CA LYS A 459 -4.81 -17.03 -22.50
C LYS A 459 -4.14 -16.78 -21.15
N ILE A 460 -4.39 -17.63 -20.16
CA ILE A 460 -3.71 -17.62 -18.86
C ILE A 460 -3.17 -19.01 -18.54
N ASN A 461 -2.00 -19.08 -17.89
CA ASN A 461 -1.30 -20.32 -17.61
C ASN A 461 -1.74 -20.94 -16.27
N TYR A 462 -2.95 -21.50 -16.24
CA TYR A 462 -3.54 -22.20 -15.11
C TYR A 462 -4.17 -23.52 -15.55
N THR A 463 -4.14 -24.54 -14.69
CA THR A 463 -5.20 -25.54 -14.75
C THR A 463 -6.46 -25.02 -14.04
N GLN A 464 -7.61 -25.60 -14.36
CA GLN A 464 -8.86 -25.27 -13.69
C GLN A 464 -8.76 -25.49 -12.16
N GLU A 465 -8.12 -26.59 -11.74
CA GLU A 465 -7.91 -26.90 -10.32
C GLU A 465 -7.05 -25.86 -9.61
N GLN A 466 -5.95 -25.44 -10.23
CA GLN A 466 -5.06 -24.41 -9.68
C GLN A 466 -5.81 -23.11 -9.48
N TYR A 467 -6.57 -22.67 -10.49
CA TYR A 467 -7.31 -21.42 -10.42
C TYR A 467 -8.37 -21.44 -9.31
N ILE A 468 -9.14 -22.53 -9.19
CA ILE A 468 -10.15 -22.67 -8.14
C ILE A 468 -9.51 -22.71 -6.74
N ALA A 469 -8.38 -23.41 -6.58
CA ALA A 469 -7.68 -23.43 -5.31
C ALA A 469 -7.17 -22.04 -4.91
N VAL A 470 -6.57 -21.29 -5.83
CA VAL A 470 -6.14 -19.89 -5.57
C VAL A 470 -7.33 -18.99 -5.24
N THR A 471 -8.41 -19.09 -6.03
CA THR A 471 -9.68 -18.34 -5.83
C THR A 471 -10.27 -18.54 -4.44
N ILE A 472 -10.11 -19.72 -3.85
CA ILE A 472 -10.59 -19.97 -2.48
C ILE A 472 -9.53 -19.54 -1.46
N ALA A 473 -8.24 -19.81 -1.69
CA ALA A 473 -7.17 -19.58 -0.72
C ALA A 473 -6.93 -18.08 -0.42
N ILE A 474 -7.00 -17.22 -1.43
CA ILE A 474 -6.77 -15.77 -1.27
C ILE A 474 -7.80 -15.12 -0.32
N PRO A 475 -9.12 -15.35 -0.47
CA PRO A 475 -10.11 -14.92 0.51
C PRO A 475 -9.83 -15.40 1.95
N LEU A 476 -9.28 -16.61 2.15
CA LEU A 476 -8.92 -17.09 3.49
C LEU A 476 -7.80 -16.27 4.12
N GLN A 477 -6.81 -15.90 3.31
CA GLN A 477 -5.72 -15.03 3.72
C GLN A 477 -6.23 -13.66 4.15
N VAL A 478 -7.13 -13.06 3.36
CA VAL A 478 -7.78 -11.79 3.69
C VAL A 478 -8.58 -11.91 5.00
N ILE A 479 -9.39 -12.95 5.15
CA ILE A 479 -10.19 -13.22 6.36
C ILE A 479 -9.30 -13.36 7.60
N LYS A 480 -8.15 -14.02 7.49
CA LYS A 480 -7.20 -14.18 8.60
C LYS A 480 -6.61 -12.84 9.04
N GLY A 481 -6.30 -11.96 8.09
CA GLY A 481 -5.57 -10.72 8.32
C GLY A 481 -6.43 -9.48 8.62
N ARG A 482 -7.73 -9.50 8.34
CA ARG A 482 -8.58 -8.29 8.35
C ARG A 482 -9.72 -8.32 9.40
N ASP A 483 -10.11 -7.13 9.85
CA ASP A 483 -11.29 -6.91 10.71
C ASP A 483 -12.60 -7.22 9.94
N PRO A 484 -13.63 -7.80 10.59
CA PRO A 484 -14.90 -8.11 9.92
C PRO A 484 -15.64 -6.91 9.29
N ASN A 485 -15.34 -5.68 9.71
CA ASN A 485 -15.96 -4.49 9.14
C ASN A 485 -15.27 -3.97 7.88
N ASN A 486 -14.04 -4.42 7.61
CA ASN A 486 -13.24 -4.02 6.45
C ASN A 486 -13.88 -4.51 5.13
N GLU A 487 -13.78 -3.70 4.10
CA GLU A 487 -14.30 -3.92 2.75
C GLU A 487 -13.73 -5.18 2.09
N TYR A 488 -12.41 -5.41 2.18
CA TYR A 488 -11.79 -6.64 1.67
C TYR A 488 -12.30 -7.89 2.41
N PHE A 489 -12.49 -7.81 3.74
CA PHE A 489 -13.07 -8.93 4.51
C PHE A 489 -14.48 -9.27 4.01
N LYS A 490 -15.30 -8.24 3.76
CA LYS A 490 -16.67 -8.41 3.27
C LYS A 490 -16.72 -8.98 1.85
N ALA A 491 -15.81 -8.55 0.98
CA ALA A 491 -15.66 -9.10 -0.36
C ALA A 491 -15.24 -10.58 -0.32
N ALA A 492 -14.25 -10.93 0.51
CA ALA A 492 -13.84 -12.31 0.74
C ALA A 492 -14.99 -13.20 1.26
N VAL A 493 -15.80 -12.68 2.20
CA VAL A 493 -17.00 -13.37 2.69
C VAL A 493 -18.01 -13.57 1.56
N TYR A 494 -18.30 -12.53 0.76
CA TYR A 494 -19.25 -12.62 -0.35
C TYR A 494 -18.88 -13.74 -1.32
N VAL A 495 -17.61 -13.77 -1.76
CA VAL A 495 -17.11 -14.77 -2.72
C VAL A 495 -17.31 -16.19 -2.19
N LEU A 496 -16.89 -16.45 -0.95
CA LEU A 496 -16.96 -17.80 -0.35
C LEU A 496 -18.37 -18.22 0.05
N ASN A 497 -19.20 -17.29 0.53
CA ASN A 497 -20.48 -17.63 1.14
C ASN A 497 -21.42 -18.35 0.16
N GLY A 498 -21.53 -17.85 -1.08
CA GLY A 498 -22.36 -18.51 -2.08
C GLY A 498 -21.84 -19.90 -2.49
N MET A 499 -20.52 -20.13 -2.49
CA MET A 499 -19.96 -21.46 -2.74
C MET A 499 -20.34 -22.47 -1.65
N PHE A 500 -20.38 -22.04 -0.38
CA PHE A 500 -20.82 -22.88 0.75
C PHE A 500 -22.33 -23.13 0.77
N GLU A 501 -23.12 -22.10 0.43
CA GLU A 501 -24.58 -22.17 0.41
C GLU A 501 -25.08 -23.11 -0.70
N GLN A 502 -24.47 -23.03 -1.88
CA GLN A 502 -24.78 -23.92 -3.02
C GLN A 502 -24.16 -25.32 -2.85
N GLY A 503 -23.32 -25.53 -1.84
CA GLY A 503 -22.67 -26.81 -1.57
C GLY A 503 -21.61 -27.20 -2.60
N LEU A 504 -21.02 -26.20 -3.28
CA LEU A 504 -19.91 -26.37 -4.22
C LEU A 504 -18.61 -26.70 -3.49
N ILE A 505 -18.48 -26.17 -2.27
CA ILE A 505 -17.41 -26.49 -1.32
C ILE A 505 -17.99 -26.89 0.05
N GLU A 506 -17.25 -27.70 0.80
CA GLU A 506 -17.57 -28.04 2.19
C GLU A 506 -16.33 -27.94 3.09
N PHE A 507 -16.53 -27.59 4.36
CA PHE A 507 -15.44 -27.56 5.33
C PHE A 507 -15.54 -28.77 6.26
N SER A 508 -14.51 -29.62 6.27
CA SER A 508 -14.41 -30.83 7.08
C SER A 508 -13.49 -30.64 8.29
N GLY A 509 -13.58 -29.48 8.95
CA GLY A 509 -12.85 -29.15 10.18
C GLY A 509 -11.39 -28.71 10.00
N THR A 510 -10.67 -29.25 9.02
CA THR A 510 -9.29 -28.82 8.69
C THR A 510 -9.06 -28.59 7.19
N LYS A 511 -9.95 -29.11 6.34
CA LYS A 511 -9.86 -29.03 4.88
C LYS A 511 -11.16 -28.47 4.30
N ILE A 512 -11.03 -27.75 3.20
CA ILE A 512 -12.12 -27.32 2.33
C ILE A 512 -12.12 -28.26 1.13
N ARG A 513 -13.14 -29.10 1.03
CA ARG A 513 -13.29 -30.01 -0.11
C ARG A 513 -14.08 -29.34 -1.23
N VAL A 514 -13.48 -29.30 -2.41
CA VAL A 514 -14.10 -28.85 -3.65
C VAL A 514 -14.86 -30.02 -4.27
N LYS A 515 -16.17 -29.85 -4.50
CA LYS A 515 -17.03 -30.94 -5.00
C LYS A 515 -17.25 -30.89 -6.50
N LYS A 516 -17.31 -29.69 -7.08
CA LYS A 516 -17.81 -29.47 -8.45
C LYS A 516 -17.13 -28.28 -9.11
N ILE A 517 -16.02 -28.53 -9.81
CA ILE A 517 -15.19 -27.47 -10.41
C ILE A 517 -15.97 -26.66 -11.45
N ASP A 518 -16.63 -27.32 -12.41
CA ASP A 518 -17.40 -26.64 -13.46
C ASP A 518 -18.51 -25.75 -12.90
N GLU A 519 -19.27 -26.25 -11.92
CA GLU A 519 -20.34 -25.47 -11.27
C GLU A 519 -19.78 -24.28 -10.47
N ILE A 520 -18.52 -24.30 -10.03
CA ILE A 520 -17.87 -23.13 -9.42
C ILE A 520 -17.57 -22.05 -10.47
N PHE A 521 -17.10 -22.42 -11.66
CA PHE A 521 -16.92 -21.44 -12.73
C PHE A 521 -18.25 -20.81 -13.17
N ASP A 522 -19.30 -21.62 -13.29
CA ASP A 522 -20.66 -21.12 -13.58
C ASP A 522 -21.12 -20.15 -12.48
N TYR A 523 -20.91 -20.49 -11.21
CA TYR A 523 -21.18 -19.61 -10.07
C TYR A 523 -20.42 -18.28 -10.12
N LEU A 524 -19.12 -18.32 -10.43
CA LEU A 524 -18.29 -17.11 -10.53
C LEU A 524 -18.78 -16.18 -11.65
N GLN A 525 -19.12 -16.74 -12.81
CA GLN A 525 -19.65 -15.97 -13.93
C GLN A 525 -21.02 -15.38 -13.62
N ASP A 526 -21.92 -16.15 -13.01
CA ASP A 526 -23.25 -15.67 -12.61
C ASP A 526 -23.16 -14.57 -11.56
N ASN A 527 -22.22 -14.67 -10.62
CA ASN A 527 -21.99 -13.64 -9.63
C ASN A 527 -21.46 -12.35 -10.26
N ALA A 528 -20.49 -12.43 -11.17
CA ALA A 528 -20.02 -11.26 -11.91
C ALA A 528 -21.20 -10.53 -12.59
N LYS A 529 -22.04 -11.27 -13.32
CA LYS A 529 -23.24 -10.72 -13.98
C LYS A 529 -24.24 -10.09 -12.99
N LYS A 530 -24.43 -10.67 -11.80
CA LYS A 530 -25.28 -10.08 -10.75
C LYS A 530 -24.73 -8.75 -10.27
N ILE A 531 -23.42 -8.65 -10.02
CA ILE A 531 -22.81 -7.40 -9.55
C ILE A 531 -22.90 -6.31 -10.63
N ILE A 532 -22.63 -6.67 -11.88
CA ILE A 532 -22.81 -5.80 -13.04
C ILE A 532 -24.26 -5.26 -13.08
N ALA A 533 -25.25 -6.13 -12.94
CA ALA A 533 -26.66 -5.72 -12.91
C ALA A 533 -27.01 -4.77 -11.76
N LEU A 534 -26.32 -4.82 -10.61
CA LEU A 534 -26.52 -3.84 -9.52
C LEU A 534 -26.07 -2.44 -9.93
N TYR A 535 -24.97 -2.34 -10.68
CA TYR A 535 -24.49 -1.06 -11.21
C TYR A 535 -25.43 -0.53 -12.31
N GLU A 536 -25.97 -1.40 -13.15
CA GLU A 536 -26.89 -1.02 -14.23
C GLU A 536 -28.31 -0.67 -13.75
N ASP A 537 -28.72 -1.15 -12.56
CA ASP A 537 -30.03 -0.86 -11.99
C ASP A 537 -30.15 0.61 -11.55
N SER A 538 -30.84 1.42 -12.36
CA SER A 538 -31.11 2.83 -12.06
C SER A 538 -31.95 3.06 -10.80
N GLU A 539 -32.69 2.05 -10.34
CA GLU A 539 -33.50 2.11 -9.12
C GLU A 539 -32.71 1.76 -7.86
N MET A 540 -31.51 1.18 -8.00
CA MET A 540 -30.62 0.92 -6.87
C MET A 540 -30.14 2.25 -6.29
N ASN A 541 -30.35 2.44 -4.99
CA ASN A 541 -30.00 3.64 -4.25
C ASN A 541 -29.28 3.28 -2.94
N GLY A 542 -28.79 4.25 -2.19
CA GLY A 542 -28.00 3.97 -0.98
C GLY A 542 -28.68 3.15 0.11
N GLU A 543 -30.00 3.25 0.26
CA GLU A 543 -30.73 2.40 1.22
C GLU A 543 -30.76 0.94 0.75
N LYS A 544 -31.10 0.72 -0.53
CA LYS A 544 -31.12 -0.62 -1.14
C LYS A 544 -29.73 -1.23 -1.20
N ALA A 545 -28.70 -0.45 -1.54
CA ALA A 545 -27.31 -0.88 -1.59
C ALA A 545 -26.80 -1.30 -0.21
N ASN A 546 -27.07 -0.50 0.83
CA ASN A 546 -26.70 -0.84 2.21
C ASN A 546 -27.41 -2.12 2.69
N LYS A 547 -28.71 -2.26 2.40
CA LYS A 547 -29.44 -3.49 2.70
C LYS A 547 -28.83 -4.69 1.99
N TRP A 548 -28.56 -4.56 0.69
CA TRP A 548 -27.95 -5.61 -0.12
C TRP A 548 -26.58 -6.03 0.44
N VAL A 549 -25.71 -5.07 0.75
CA VAL A 549 -24.40 -5.34 1.36
C VAL A 549 -24.57 -6.14 2.65
N LYS A 550 -25.44 -5.68 3.56
CA LYS A 550 -25.67 -6.38 4.83
C LYS A 550 -26.15 -7.83 4.64
N GLU A 551 -27.03 -8.06 3.67
CA GLU A 551 -27.61 -9.38 3.39
C GLU A 551 -26.60 -10.33 2.73
N ASN A 552 -25.68 -9.81 1.91
CA ASN A 552 -24.80 -10.64 1.09
C ASN A 552 -23.36 -10.76 1.61
N THR A 553 -22.93 -9.89 2.53
CA THR A 553 -21.56 -9.91 3.10
C THR A 553 -21.53 -10.40 4.55
N THR A 554 -22.60 -11.05 5.02
CA THR A 554 -22.64 -11.69 6.34
C THR A 554 -22.39 -13.18 6.19
N ALA A 555 -21.39 -13.72 6.89
CA ALA A 555 -21.05 -15.13 6.77
C ALA A 555 -22.20 -16.03 7.27
N GLY A 556 -22.64 -16.95 6.42
CA GLY A 556 -23.56 -18.01 6.82
C GLY A 556 -22.90 -18.99 7.81
N LYS A 557 -23.71 -19.83 8.46
CA LYS A 557 -23.23 -20.74 9.53
C LYS A 557 -22.00 -21.57 9.14
N LYS A 558 -21.99 -22.16 7.92
CA LYS A 558 -20.88 -22.99 7.44
C LYS A 558 -19.59 -22.20 7.23
N LEU A 559 -19.69 -21.01 6.65
CA LEU A 559 -18.53 -20.14 6.44
C LEU A 559 -18.02 -19.60 7.78
N GLN A 560 -18.92 -19.27 8.72
CA GLN A 560 -18.54 -18.83 10.05
C GLN A 560 -17.71 -19.89 10.81
N GLU A 561 -18.06 -21.18 10.67
CA GLU A 561 -17.26 -22.28 11.24
C GLU A 561 -15.81 -22.29 10.71
N LEU A 562 -15.61 -21.98 9.43
CA LEU A 562 -14.28 -21.84 8.81
C LEU A 562 -13.56 -20.57 9.28
N ILE A 563 -14.25 -19.43 9.35
CA ILE A 563 -13.68 -18.16 9.84
C ILE A 563 -13.17 -18.35 11.28
N ASP A 564 -13.97 -18.98 12.14
CA ASP A 564 -13.61 -19.26 13.53
C ASP A 564 -12.43 -20.24 13.64
N PHE A 565 -12.23 -21.12 12.66
CA PHE A 565 -11.08 -22.01 12.60
C PHE A 565 -9.81 -21.25 12.21
N ILE A 566 -9.88 -20.39 11.20
CA ILE A 566 -8.72 -19.65 10.66
C ILE A 566 -8.24 -18.55 11.62
N LYS A 567 -9.15 -17.95 12.40
CA LYS A 567 -8.83 -16.89 13.37
C LYS A 567 -8.34 -17.42 14.73
N LYS A 568 -8.38 -18.74 14.97
CA LYS A 568 -7.75 -19.39 16.13
C LYS A 568 -6.26 -19.60 15.86
#